data_AF-A0A3D1R6J1-F1
#
_entry.id   AF-A0A3D1R6J1-F1
#
_cell.length_a   1.000
_cell.length_b   1.000
_cell.length_c   1.000
_cell.angle_alpha   90.00
_cell.angle_beta   90.00
_cell.angle_gamma   90.00
#
_symmetry.space_group_name_H-M   'P 1'
#
loop_
_entity.id
_entity.type
_entity.pdbx_description
1 polymer ?
#
loop_
_entity_poly.entity_id
_entity_poly.type
_entity_poly.pdbx_seq_one_letter_code
_entity_poly.pdbx_strand_id
1 'polypeptide(L)'
;MPPPDLENSYRKSVEALSGESLVRDALAAHQEASANRVRVIAVGKAACSMTRGAARALPQATGVVAGHFPEPLPPGFELVLGAHPVPDERSVRAARALCEAARGAHEDEPVLFLVSGGGSAIAALPAEGVTLREKIETT
;
A
#
# COMPACT_ATOMS: atom_id res chain seq x y z
N MET A 1 41.44 -8.07 -7.95
CA MET A 1 40.11 -8.60 -7.61
C MET A 1 39.28 -8.64 -8.89
N PRO A 2 38.51 -9.70 -9.17
CA PRO A 2 37.51 -9.61 -10.23
C PRO A 2 36.56 -8.44 -9.91
N PRO A 3 36.05 -7.72 -10.93
CA PRO A 3 35.05 -6.68 -10.69
C PRO A 3 33.86 -7.28 -9.94
N PRO A 4 33.22 -6.55 -9.01
CA PRO A 4 31.99 -7.03 -8.42
C PRO A 4 31.03 -7.39 -9.56
N ASP A 5 30.49 -8.60 -9.51
CA ASP A 5 29.50 -9.07 -10.47
C ASP A 5 28.36 -8.03 -10.51
N LEU A 6 28.26 -7.30 -11.62
CA LEU A 6 27.33 -6.19 -11.79
C LEU A 6 25.89 -6.69 -11.68
N GLU A 7 25.62 -7.92 -12.11
CA GLU A 7 24.31 -8.55 -12.00
C GLU A 7 23.95 -8.81 -10.53
N ASN A 8 24.88 -9.35 -9.75
CA ASN A 8 24.71 -9.54 -8.31
C ASN A 8 24.53 -8.21 -7.58
N SER A 9 25.31 -7.18 -7.95
CA SER A 9 25.20 -5.85 -7.35
C SER A 9 23.85 -5.19 -7.66
N TYR A 10 23.38 -5.32 -8.90
CA TYR A 10 22.05 -4.86 -9.33
C TYR A 10 20.94 -5.59 -8.58
N ARG A 11 20.96 -6.93 -8.53
CA ARG A 11 19.94 -7.74 -7.86
C ARG A 11 19.82 -7.40 -6.38
N LYS A 12 20.96 -7.31 -5.67
CA LYS A 12 21.00 -6.91 -4.25
C LYS A 12 20.43 -5.51 -4.04
N SER A 13 20.71 -4.58 -4.94
CA SER A 13 20.17 -3.22 -4.87
C SER A 13 18.65 -3.21 -5.06
N VAL A 14 18.13 -3.97 -6.03
CA VAL A 14 16.68 -4.11 -6.25
C VAL A 14 15.99 -4.75 -5.04
N GLU A 15 16.58 -5.79 -4.45
CA GLU A 15 16.03 -6.46 -3.28
C GLU A 15 16.03 -5.57 -2.03
N ALA A 16 17.12 -4.83 -1.80
CA ALA A 16 17.23 -3.86 -0.70
C ALA A 16 16.22 -2.71 -0.82
N LEU A 17 15.82 -2.36 -2.05
CA LEU A 17 14.82 -1.33 -2.33
C LEU A 17 13.40 -1.89 -2.53
N SER A 18 13.17 -3.17 -2.20
CA SER A 18 11.82 -3.73 -2.21
C SER A 18 10.94 -3.09 -1.13
N GLY A 19 9.67 -2.86 -1.45
CA GLY A 19 8.72 -2.29 -0.50
C GLY A 19 8.60 -3.13 0.78
N GLU A 20 8.72 -4.45 0.67
CA GLU A 20 8.71 -5.38 1.79
C GLU A 20 9.88 -5.16 2.75
N SER A 21 11.13 -5.11 2.25
CA SER A 21 12.31 -4.88 3.09
C SER A 21 12.29 -3.49 3.73
N LEU A 22 12.01 -2.45 2.94
CA LEU A 22 12.01 -1.06 3.41
C LEU A 22 10.99 -0.84 4.53
N VAL A 23 9.76 -1.36 4.39
CA VAL A 23 8.73 -1.20 5.42
C VAL A 23 9.05 -2.01 6.67
N ARG A 24 9.51 -3.27 6.52
CA ARG A 24 9.90 -4.10 7.66
C ARG A 24 11.01 -3.41 8.48
N ASP A 25 12.05 -2.93 7.81
CA ASP A 25 13.23 -2.38 8.48
C ASP A 25 12.92 -1.02 9.11
N ALA A 26 12.09 -0.20 8.47
CA ALA A 26 11.59 1.05 9.06
C ALA A 26 10.77 0.78 10.34
N LEU A 27 9.82 -0.16 10.29
CA LEU A 27 8.99 -0.48 11.46
C LEU A 27 9.80 -1.11 12.60
N ALA A 28 10.82 -1.92 12.30
CA ALA A 28 11.72 -2.47 13.32
C ALA A 28 12.52 -1.38 14.06
N ALA A 29 12.81 -0.26 13.39
CA ALA A 29 13.46 0.89 14.01
C ALA A 29 12.50 1.74 14.88
N HIS A 30 11.18 1.57 14.75
CA HIS A 30 10.16 2.30 15.48
C HIS A 30 9.44 1.39 16.49
N GLN A 31 9.98 1.30 17.72
CA GLN A 31 9.47 0.40 18.79
C GLN A 31 8.01 0.68 19.22
N GLU A 32 7.49 1.88 19.00
CA GLU A 32 6.13 2.26 19.43
C GLU A 32 5.02 1.46 18.74
N ALA A 33 5.29 0.88 17.57
CA ALA A 33 4.30 0.12 16.82
C ALA A 33 4.16 -1.34 17.30
N SER A 34 5.14 -1.89 18.04
CA SER A 34 5.25 -3.35 18.23
C SER A 34 4.28 -3.95 19.24
N ALA A 35 3.53 -3.14 20.00
CA ALA A 35 2.70 -3.61 21.10
C ALA A 35 1.18 -3.52 20.84
N ASN A 36 0.75 -2.83 19.78
CA ASN A 36 -0.66 -2.50 19.56
C ASN A 36 -1.20 -3.14 18.27
N ARG A 37 -2.53 -3.32 18.24
CA ARG A 37 -3.29 -3.57 17.03
C ARG A 37 -3.11 -2.36 16.10
N VAL A 38 -2.67 -2.59 14.86
CA VAL A 38 -2.41 -1.52 13.87
C VAL A 38 -3.34 -1.72 12.67
N ARG A 39 -3.98 -0.63 12.23
CA ARG A 39 -4.74 -0.60 10.97
C ARG A 39 -3.80 -0.23 9.82
N VAL A 40 -3.62 -1.10 8.84
CA VAL A 40 -2.86 -0.76 7.63
C VAL A 40 -3.81 -0.28 6.54
N ILE A 41 -3.44 0.83 5.91
CA ILE A 41 -4.11 1.32 4.71
C ILE A 41 -3.01 1.51 3.67
N ALA A 42 -3.05 0.71 2.61
CA ALA A 42 -1.97 0.70 1.62
C ALA A 42 -2.49 1.05 0.23
N VAL A 43 -1.74 1.84 -0.53
CA VAL A 43 -2.11 2.24 -1.90
C VAL A 43 -0.90 2.36 -2.82
N GLY A 44 -1.07 1.91 -4.07
CA GLY A 44 -0.09 2.06 -5.14
C GLY A 44 0.49 0.73 -5.65
N LYS A 45 1.42 0.80 -6.60
CA LYS A 45 1.99 -0.39 -7.27
C LYS A 45 2.74 -1.32 -6.32
N ALA A 46 3.33 -0.79 -5.25
CA ALA A 46 4.05 -1.58 -4.26
C ALA A 46 3.21 -1.88 -3.01
N ALA A 47 1.90 -1.56 -3.00
CA ALA A 47 1.05 -1.68 -1.82
C ALA A 47 1.07 -3.09 -1.21
N CYS A 48 0.99 -4.13 -2.03
CA CYS A 48 1.03 -5.51 -1.57
C CYS A 48 2.39 -5.88 -0.97
N SER A 49 3.49 -5.51 -1.63
CA SER A 49 4.86 -5.73 -1.13
C SER A 49 5.11 -5.01 0.20
N MET A 50 4.74 -3.74 0.30
CA MET A 50 4.83 -2.95 1.53
C MET A 50 3.99 -3.56 2.65
N THR A 51 2.78 -4.03 2.34
CA THR A 51 1.88 -4.68 3.32
C THR A 51 2.46 -5.98 3.86
N ARG A 52 3.13 -6.79 3.03
CA ARG A 52 3.85 -7.98 3.51
C ARG A 52 4.98 -7.60 4.48
N GLY A 53 5.69 -6.50 4.21
CA GLY A 53 6.71 -5.95 5.12
C GLY A 53 6.10 -5.56 6.47
N ALA A 54 4.97 -4.84 6.42
CA ALA A 54 4.22 -4.46 7.62
C ALA A 54 3.73 -5.66 8.42
N ALA A 55 3.12 -6.66 7.77
CA ALA A 55 2.60 -7.86 8.42
C ALA A 55 3.70 -8.69 9.11
N ARG A 56 4.92 -8.71 8.56
CA ARG A 56 6.07 -9.36 9.20
C ARG A 56 6.53 -8.64 10.47
N ALA A 57 6.54 -7.30 10.43
CA ALA A 57 6.95 -6.48 11.57
C ALA A 57 5.84 -6.36 12.63
N LEU A 58 4.57 -6.43 12.22
CA LEU A 58 3.38 -6.21 13.03
C LEU A 58 2.40 -7.39 12.83
N PRO A 59 2.58 -8.53 13.52
CA PRO A 59 1.79 -9.74 13.28
C PRO A 59 0.28 -9.62 13.53
N GLN A 60 -0.15 -8.61 14.29
CA GLN A 60 -1.56 -8.33 14.57
C GLN A 60 -2.17 -7.25 13.66
N ALA A 61 -1.39 -6.74 12.71
CA ALA A 61 -1.87 -5.73 11.77
C ALA A 61 -2.95 -6.32 10.86
N THR A 62 -3.99 -5.52 10.61
CA THR A 62 -5.06 -5.85 9.66
C THR A 62 -5.35 -4.62 8.81
N GLY A 63 -5.94 -4.79 7.62
CA GLY A 63 -6.08 -3.61 6.76
C GLY A 63 -6.65 -3.83 5.38
N VAL A 64 -6.72 -2.74 4.64
CA VAL A 64 -7.15 -2.70 3.24
C VAL A 64 -6.02 -2.20 2.37
N VAL A 65 -5.80 -2.89 1.25
CA VAL A 65 -4.74 -2.65 0.29
C VAL A 65 -5.38 -2.35 -1.06
N ALA A 66 -5.07 -1.19 -1.64
CA ALA A 66 -5.44 -0.83 -2.99
C ALA A 66 -4.24 -1.04 -3.93
N GLY A 67 -4.32 -2.08 -4.76
CA GLY A 67 -3.29 -2.45 -5.72
C GLY A 67 -3.82 -2.49 -7.15
N HIS A 68 -2.92 -2.59 -8.13
CA HIS A 68 -3.33 -2.69 -9.54
C HIS A 68 -3.48 -4.15 -10.01
N PHE A 69 -2.59 -5.02 -9.56
CA PHE A 69 -2.58 -6.44 -9.92
C PHE A 69 -2.99 -7.31 -8.74
N PRO A 70 -3.65 -8.46 -9.00
CA PRO A 70 -3.91 -9.43 -7.96
C PRO A 70 -2.57 -9.99 -7.43
N GLU A 71 -2.40 -9.91 -6.12
CA GLU A 71 -1.26 -10.48 -5.40
C GLU A 71 -1.75 -11.12 -4.11
N PRO A 72 -1.12 -12.22 -3.66
CA PRO A 72 -1.43 -12.80 -2.37
C PRO A 72 -1.05 -11.82 -1.24
N LEU A 73 -1.94 -11.72 -0.26
CA LEU A 73 -1.70 -11.00 0.98
C LEU A 73 -1.75 -11.98 2.17
N PRO A 74 -1.05 -11.65 3.28
CA PRO A 74 -1.22 -12.38 4.54
C PRO A 74 -2.67 -12.31 5.04
N PRO A 75 -3.08 -13.22 5.95
CA PRO A 75 -4.38 -13.14 6.62
C PRO A 75 -4.59 -11.77 7.29
N GLY A 76 -5.84 -11.31 7.32
CA GLY A 76 -6.20 -10.02 7.93
C GLY A 76 -6.08 -8.81 7.01
N PHE A 77 -5.64 -9.01 5.75
CA PHE A 77 -5.61 -7.95 4.74
C PHE A 77 -6.52 -8.26 3.56
N GLU A 78 -7.24 -7.24 3.10
CA GLU A 78 -8.08 -7.31 1.91
C GLU A 78 -7.45 -6.52 0.76
N LEU A 79 -7.32 -7.15 -0.40
CA LEU A 79 -6.87 -6.49 -1.63
C LEU A 79 -8.08 -6.03 -2.44
N VAL A 80 -8.18 -4.72 -2.67
CA VAL A 80 -9.12 -4.12 -3.61
C VAL A 80 -8.35 -3.65 -4.84
N LEU A 81 -8.75 -4.14 -6.01
CA LEU A 81 -8.09 -3.77 -7.26
C LEU A 81 -8.57 -2.40 -7.74
N GLY A 82 -7.62 -1.55 -8.13
CA GLY A 82 -7.83 -0.26 -8.78
C GLY A 82 -7.18 -0.21 -10.17
N ALA A 83 -7.56 0.78 -10.98
CA ALA A 83 -7.02 0.95 -12.33
C ALA A 83 -5.77 1.85 -12.37
N HIS A 84 -4.91 1.59 -13.36
CA HIS A 84 -3.70 2.37 -13.62
C HIS A 84 -3.35 2.20 -15.11
N PRO A 85 -2.90 3.24 -15.84
CA PRO A 85 -2.59 4.60 -15.37
C PRO A 85 -3.78 5.56 -15.31
N VAL A 86 -4.92 5.20 -15.92
CA VAL A 86 -6.14 6.02 -15.91
C VAL A 86 -7.15 5.39 -14.95
N PRO A 87 -7.76 6.15 -14.03
CA PRO A 87 -8.72 5.61 -13.08
C PRO A 87 -10.01 5.19 -13.78
N ASP A 88 -10.66 4.15 -13.23
CA ASP A 88 -12.00 3.70 -13.63
C ASP A 88 -12.85 3.43 -12.36
N GLU A 89 -14.02 2.81 -12.52
CA GLU A 89 -14.90 2.47 -11.39
C GLU A 89 -14.24 1.58 -10.33
N ARG A 90 -13.23 0.78 -10.69
CA ARG A 90 -12.42 0.03 -9.72
C ARG A 90 -11.64 0.98 -8.83
N SER A 91 -11.12 2.07 -9.37
CA SER A 91 -10.39 3.09 -8.61
C SER A 91 -11.29 3.81 -7.61
N VAL A 92 -12.55 4.04 -7.97
CA VAL A 92 -13.57 4.59 -7.06
C VAL A 92 -13.86 3.62 -5.93
N ARG A 93 -14.08 2.34 -6.24
CA ARG A 93 -14.31 1.29 -5.22
C ARG A 93 -13.13 1.13 -4.28
N ALA A 94 -11.91 1.08 -4.82
CA ALA A 94 -10.69 1.01 -4.03
C ALA A 94 -10.56 2.21 -3.08
N ALA A 95 -10.77 3.42 -3.58
CA ALA A 95 -10.71 4.61 -2.73
C ALA A 95 -11.80 4.62 -1.64
N ARG A 96 -13.02 4.19 -1.95
CA ARG A 96 -14.10 4.04 -0.95
C ARG A 96 -13.72 3.04 0.14
N ALA A 97 -13.20 1.88 -0.24
CA ALA A 97 -12.77 0.85 0.71
C ALA A 97 -11.66 1.36 1.65
N LEU A 98 -10.67 2.09 1.11
CA LEU A 98 -9.63 2.72 1.94
C LEU A 98 -10.22 3.76 2.91
N CYS A 99 -11.17 4.60 2.46
CA CYS A 99 -11.83 5.58 3.31
C CYS A 99 -12.69 4.93 4.40
N GLU A 100 -13.43 3.87 4.07
CA GLU A 100 -14.23 3.10 5.03
C GLU A 100 -13.33 2.43 6.07
N ALA A 101 -12.21 1.84 5.64
CA ALA A 101 -11.21 1.28 6.53
C ALA A 101 -10.56 2.35 7.43
N ALA A 102 -10.33 3.57 6.94
CA ALA A 102 -9.82 4.67 7.77
C ALA A 102 -10.86 5.12 8.81
N ARG A 103 -12.11 5.29 8.41
CA ARG A 103 -13.20 5.74 9.29
C ARG A 103 -13.55 4.72 10.38
N GLY A 104 -13.37 3.44 10.09
CA GLY A 104 -13.61 2.38 11.06
C GLY A 104 -12.46 2.12 12.03
N ALA A 105 -11.38 2.90 12.00
CA ALA A 105 -10.26 2.77 12.95
C ALA A 105 -10.71 3.12 14.37
N HIS A 106 -10.31 2.30 15.35
CA HIS A 106 -10.57 2.58 16.76
C HIS A 106 -9.63 3.69 17.27
N GLU A 107 -10.03 4.44 18.29
CA GLU A 107 -9.22 5.54 18.85
C GLU A 107 -7.83 5.06 19.33
N ASP A 108 -7.77 3.85 19.88
CA ASP A 108 -6.53 3.21 20.35
C ASP A 108 -5.80 2.38 19.26
N GLU A 109 -6.28 2.40 18.02
CA GLU A 109 -5.72 1.63 16.89
C GLU A 109 -5.03 2.59 15.90
N PRO A 110 -3.69 2.77 16.00
CA PRO A 110 -3.00 3.65 15.06
C PRO A 110 -3.12 3.14 13.62
N VAL A 111 -3.20 4.10 12.70
CA VAL A 111 -3.27 3.83 11.25
C VAL A 111 -1.88 3.96 10.64
N LEU A 112 -1.37 2.87 10.06
CA LEU A 112 -0.18 2.87 9.22
C LEU A 112 -0.60 3.07 7.76
N PHE A 113 -0.31 4.24 7.20
CA PHE A 113 -0.59 4.55 5.80
C PHE A 113 0.63 4.29 4.92
N LEU A 114 0.53 3.31 4.01
CA LEU A 114 1.59 2.90 3.10
C LEU A 114 1.29 3.40 1.68
N VAL A 115 2.15 4.24 1.12
CA VAL A 115 1.92 4.87 -0.19
C VAL A 115 3.09 4.63 -1.14
N SER A 116 2.77 4.33 -2.40
CA SER A 116 3.73 4.18 -3.48
C SER A 116 3.21 4.76 -4.80
N GLY A 117 4.05 4.79 -5.83
CA GLY A 117 3.70 5.33 -7.14
C GLY A 117 2.45 4.67 -7.77
N GLY A 118 1.68 5.46 -8.50
CA GLY A 118 0.43 5.04 -9.14
C GLY A 118 -0.82 5.17 -8.28
N GLY A 119 -0.70 5.57 -7.01
CA GLY A 119 -1.84 5.69 -6.09
C GLY A 119 -2.95 6.64 -6.57
N SER A 120 -2.60 7.70 -7.31
CA SER A 120 -3.57 8.66 -7.87
C SER A 120 -4.57 8.03 -8.83
N ALA A 121 -4.13 7.07 -9.64
CA ALA A 121 -4.99 6.31 -10.53
C ALA A 121 -5.65 5.13 -9.82
N ILE A 122 -4.91 4.41 -8.98
CA ILE A 122 -5.38 3.18 -8.31
C ILE A 122 -6.51 3.48 -7.32
N ALA A 123 -6.47 4.60 -6.62
CA ALA A 123 -7.51 5.02 -5.70
C ALA A 123 -7.94 6.46 -6.02
N ALA A 124 -9.06 6.59 -6.70
CA ALA A 124 -9.59 7.88 -7.14
C ALA A 124 -11.05 8.02 -6.71
N LEU A 125 -11.30 8.85 -5.69
CA LEU A 125 -12.64 9.24 -5.27
C LEU A 125 -12.91 10.69 -5.67
N PRO A 126 -13.73 10.96 -6.70
CA PRO A 126 -14.20 12.31 -7.00
C PRO A 126 -14.99 12.91 -5.83
N ALA A 127 -14.97 14.23 -5.71
CA ALA A 127 -15.81 14.95 -4.75
C ALA A 127 -17.29 14.80 -5.10
N GLU A 128 -18.17 15.04 -4.12
CA GLU A 128 -19.62 15.07 -4.38
C GLU A 128 -19.94 16.11 -5.46
N GLY A 129 -20.81 15.72 -6.41
CA GLY A 129 -21.15 16.55 -7.57
C GLY A 129 -20.13 16.52 -8.71
N VAL A 130 -18.98 15.85 -8.56
CA VAL A 130 -17.97 15.68 -9.63
C VAL A 130 -17.97 14.24 -10.13
N THR A 131 -18.10 14.05 -11.44
CA THR A 131 -18.00 12.73 -12.07
C THR A 131 -16.53 12.29 -12.18
N LEU A 132 -16.31 10.97 -12.25
CA LEU A 132 -14.97 10.44 -12.51
C LEU A 132 -14.40 10.94 -13.84
N ARG A 133 -15.27 11.10 -14.85
CA ARG A 133 -14.90 11.62 -16.16
C ARG A 133 -14.38 13.06 -16.09
N GLU A 134 -15.12 13.97 -15.44
CA GLU A 134 -14.69 15.37 -15.27
C GLU A 134 -13.35 15.46 -14.53
N LYS A 135 -13.15 14.59 -13.53
CA LYS A 135 -11.86 14.48 -12.84
C LYS A 135 -10.72 14.08 -13.78
N ILE A 136 -10.94 13.12 -14.68
CA ILE A 136 -9.93 12.66 -15.65
C ILE A 136 -9.63 13.74 -16.69
N GLU A 137 -10.65 14.45 -17.18
CA GLU A 137 -10.49 15.46 -18.23
C GLU A 137 -9.72 16.72 -17.76
N THR A 138 -9.56 16.92 -16.46
CA THR A 138 -8.89 18.09 -15.85
C THR A 138 -7.44 17.79 -15.38
N THR A 139 -6.90 16.60 -15.68
CA THR A 139 -5.55 16.15 -15.27
C THR A 139 -4.74 15.63 -16.43
#